data_AF-A0A843H9U6-F1
#
_entry.id   AF-A0A843H9U6-F1
#
_cell.length_a   1.000
_cell.length_b   1.000
_cell.length_c   1.000
_cell.angle_alpha   90.00
_cell.angle_beta   90.00
_cell.angle_gamma   90.00
#
_symmetry.space_group_name_H-M   'P 1'
#
loop_
_entity.id
_entity.type
_entity.pdbx_description
1 polymer ?
#
loop_
_entity_poly.entity_id
_entity_poly.type
_entity_poly.pdbx_seq_one_letter_code
_entity_poly.pdbx_strand_id
1 'polypeptide(L)'
;MSQDVMRKRIKCSNGTDVHCNVLEISVYYALGGMNYWTYEKEPRGYWISVSPLTVSGNMVSYLGFSGTKKFLNECARKSKKAEQIALEMAEKCEKELIDYVCAKHGITLEE
;
A
#
# COMPACT_ATOMS: atom_id res chain seq x y z
N MET A 1 6.84 15.02 5.35
CA MET A 1 7.10 13.90 6.28
C MET A 1 5.84 13.06 6.37
N SER A 2 5.78 11.95 5.65
CA SER A 2 4.73 10.93 5.82
C SER A 2 5.12 10.05 6.98
N GLN A 3 4.25 9.90 7.97
CA GLN A 3 4.51 9.02 9.11
C GLN A 3 3.91 7.65 8.82
N ASP A 4 4.77 6.64 8.84
CA ASP A 4 4.36 5.26 8.70
C ASP A 4 3.71 4.77 10.01
N VAL A 5 2.52 4.19 9.89
CA VAL A 5 1.75 3.65 11.03
C VAL A 5 1.91 2.14 11.08
N MET A 6 1.89 1.48 9.93
CA MET A 6 1.97 0.03 9.83
C MET A 6 2.64 -0.36 8.52
N ARG A 7 3.61 -1.27 8.59
CA ARG A 7 4.15 -1.98 7.43
C ARG A 7 4.04 -3.46 7.65
N LYS A 8 3.44 -4.15 6.68
CA LYS A 8 3.35 -5.60 6.63
C LYS A 8 3.95 -6.08 5.33
N ARG A 9 4.69 -7.19 5.39
CA ARG A 9 5.32 -7.82 4.24
C ARG A 9 4.84 -9.26 4.16
N ILE A 10 4.27 -9.61 3.03
CA ILE A 10 3.78 -10.95 2.73
C ILE A 10 4.66 -11.48 1.60
N LYS A 11 5.15 -12.71 1.72
CA LYS A 11 5.89 -13.33 0.61
C LYS A 11 4.89 -13.72 -0.48
N CYS A 12 5.24 -13.50 -1.73
CA CYS A 12 4.45 -13.92 -2.86
C CYS A 12 5.39 -14.40 -3.95
N SER A 13 5.00 -15.44 -4.68
CA SER A 13 5.80 -15.96 -5.78
C SER A 13 4.96 -16.02 -7.05
N ASN A 14 5.59 -15.57 -8.13
CA ASN A 14 4.97 -15.50 -9.44
C ASN A 14 5.56 -16.52 -10.40
N GLY A 15 4.69 -17.01 -11.30
CA GLY A 15 5.04 -17.80 -12.48
C GLY A 15 5.02 -17.03 -13.81
N THR A 16 4.75 -15.71 -13.81
CA THR A 16 4.66 -14.86 -15.02
C THR A 16 5.53 -13.61 -14.90
N ASP A 17 5.88 -12.98 -16.04
CA ASP A 17 6.87 -11.92 -16.37
C ASP A 17 7.24 -10.83 -15.32
N VAL A 18 6.50 -10.71 -14.23
CA VAL A 18 6.78 -9.81 -13.12
C VAL A 18 7.51 -10.57 -12.00
N HIS A 19 8.82 -10.37 -11.90
CA HIS A 19 9.63 -10.87 -10.78
C HIS A 19 9.34 -10.09 -9.48
N CYS A 20 8.21 -10.34 -8.83
CA CYS A 20 7.96 -9.89 -7.45
C CYS A 20 8.08 -11.07 -6.47
N ASN A 21 8.70 -10.83 -5.32
CA ASN A 21 8.92 -11.85 -4.28
C ASN A 21 8.19 -11.51 -2.96
N VAL A 22 7.83 -10.24 -2.78
CA VAL A 22 7.20 -9.75 -1.55
C VAL A 22 6.14 -8.71 -1.90
N LEU A 23 5.00 -8.78 -1.24
CA LEU A 23 3.95 -7.78 -1.24
C LEU A 23 4.09 -6.94 0.04
N GLU A 24 4.32 -5.63 -0.11
CA GLU A 24 4.35 -4.70 1.01
C GLU A 24 3.05 -3.93 1.11
N ILE A 25 2.40 -4.05 2.27
CA ILE A 25 1.21 -3.31 2.65
C ILE A 25 1.66 -2.28 3.67
N SER A 26 1.60 -1.01 3.29
CA SER A 26 1.98 0.11 4.14
C SER A 26 0.79 1.04 4.37
N VAL A 27 0.48 1.30 5.64
CA VAL A 27 -0.50 2.31 6.06
C VAL A 27 0.27 3.51 6.58
N TYR A 28 0.06 4.66 5.95
CA TYR A 28 0.76 5.90 6.30
C TYR A 28 -0.18 7.09 6.36
N TYR A 29 0.21 8.07 7.17
CA TYR A 29 -0.45 9.37 7.23
C TYR A 29 0.20 10.34 6.24
N ALA A 30 -0.60 10.88 5.34
CA ALA A 30 -0.21 11.93 4.41
C ALA A 30 -0.82 13.27 4.84
N LEU A 31 -0.01 14.32 4.82
CA LEU A 31 -0.46 15.70 5.10
C LEU A 31 -1.38 16.27 4.01
N GLY A 32 -1.62 15.51 2.93
CA GLY A 32 -2.29 15.99 1.73
C GLY A 32 -1.40 16.95 0.94
N GLY A 33 -1.82 17.27 -0.28
CA GLY A 33 -1.06 18.17 -1.14
C GLY A 33 -1.49 18.10 -2.59
N MET A 34 -0.83 18.89 -3.44
CA MET A 34 -0.99 18.79 -4.88
C MET A 34 -0.08 17.66 -5.37
N ASN A 35 -0.64 16.62 -5.96
CA ASN A 35 0.17 15.65 -6.68
C ASN A 35 0.55 16.27 -8.02
N TYR A 36 1.81 16.70 -8.16
CA TYR A 36 2.29 17.33 -9.39
C TYR A 36 2.26 16.41 -10.61
N TRP A 37 2.16 15.08 -10.41
CA TRP A 37 2.14 14.12 -11.51
C TRP A 37 0.74 13.97 -12.13
N THR A 38 -0.30 13.95 -11.30
CA THR A 38 -1.69 13.84 -11.77
C THR A 38 -2.42 15.18 -11.79
N TYR A 39 -1.79 16.25 -11.28
CA TYR A 39 -2.39 17.57 -11.03
C TYR A 39 -3.64 17.52 -10.13
N GLU A 40 -3.81 16.45 -9.37
CA GLU A 40 -4.94 16.27 -8.47
C GLU A 40 -4.58 16.64 -7.04
N LYS A 41 -5.60 17.09 -6.30
CA LYS A 41 -5.48 17.39 -4.87
C LYS A 41 -5.64 16.09 -4.08
N GLU A 42 -4.56 15.64 -3.45
CA GLU A 42 -4.61 14.49 -2.56
C GLU A 42 -5.18 14.91 -1.20
N PRO A 43 -6.28 14.29 -0.73
CA PRO A 43 -6.85 14.58 0.57
C PRO A 43 -5.89 14.23 1.71
N ARG A 44 -5.96 15.03 2.76
CA ARG A 44 -5.13 14.88 3.96
C ARG A 44 -5.70 13.78 4.84
N GLY A 45 -4.92 12.75 5.14
CA GLY A 45 -5.45 11.61 5.89
C GLY A 45 -4.58 10.37 5.85
N TYR A 46 -5.20 9.24 6.16
CA TYR A 46 -4.57 7.93 6.13
C TYR A 46 -4.78 7.25 4.77
N TRP A 47 -3.70 6.67 4.28
CA TRP A 47 -3.63 5.95 3.02
C TRP A 47 -3.10 4.56 3.28
N ILE A 48 -3.66 3.58 2.56
CA ILE A 48 -3.07 2.26 2.42
C ILE A 48 -2.44 2.16 1.04
N SER A 49 -1.20 1.73 0.98
CA SER A 49 -0.50 1.37 -0.24
C SER A 49 -0.17 -0.11 -0.20
N VAL A 50 -0.54 -0.82 -1.25
CA VAL A 50 -0.14 -2.20 -1.48
C VAL A 50 0.74 -2.20 -2.71
N SER A 51 2.02 -2.51 -2.54
CA SER A 51 3.01 -2.47 -3.61
C SER A 51 3.76 -3.79 -3.69
N PRO A 52 3.82 -4.41 -4.89
CA PRO A 52 4.70 -5.54 -5.10
C PRO A 52 6.15 -5.03 -5.13
N LEU A 53 7.01 -5.73 -4.43
CA LEU A 53 8.43 -5.43 -4.37
C LEU A 53 9.28 -6.70 -4.47
N THR A 54 10.47 -6.50 -5.00
CA THR A 54 11.44 -7.55 -5.23
C THR A 54 12.56 -7.33 -4.24
N VAL A 55 12.74 -8.30 -3.36
CA VAL A 55 13.84 -8.30 -2.40
C VAL A 55 14.87 -9.29 -2.90
N SER A 56 16.01 -8.78 -3.36
CA SER A 56 17.19 -9.56 -3.74
C SER A 56 18.36 -9.16 -2.85
N GLY A 57 18.62 -9.98 -1.82
CA GLY A 57 19.62 -9.69 -0.80
C GLY A 57 19.30 -8.40 -0.03
N ASN A 58 20.18 -7.41 -0.11
CA ASN A 58 20.02 -6.10 0.55
C ASN A 58 19.32 -5.05 -0.33
N MET A 59 18.95 -5.40 -1.58
CA MET A 59 18.29 -4.47 -2.50
C MET A 59 16.78 -4.69 -2.49
N VAL A 60 16.04 -3.62 -2.25
CA VAL A 60 14.58 -3.57 -2.37
C VAL A 60 14.25 -2.79 -3.64
N SER A 61 13.73 -3.49 -4.64
CA SER A 61 13.25 -2.89 -5.89
C SER A 61 11.74 -2.78 -5.85
N TYR A 62 11.22 -1.57 -6.00
CA TYR A 62 9.78 -1.33 -6.15
C TYR A 62 9.40 -1.47 -7.62
N LEU A 63 8.37 -2.25 -7.91
CA LEU A 63 7.87 -2.34 -9.28
C LEU A 63 7.06 -1.06 -9.59
N GLY A 64 7.61 -0.21 -10.45
CA GLY A 64 6.96 1.02 -10.88
C GLY A 64 5.56 0.76 -11.44
N PHE A 65 4.61 1.64 -11.14
CA PHE A 65 3.20 1.58 -11.60
C PHE A 65 2.37 0.37 -11.16
N SER A 66 2.96 -0.57 -10.42
CA SER A 66 2.26 -1.80 -10.01
C SER A 66 1.62 -1.71 -8.64
N GLY A 67 2.05 -0.74 -7.83
CA GLY A 67 1.44 -0.45 -6.54
C GLY A 67 0.06 0.18 -6.68
N THR A 68 -0.86 -0.25 -5.84
CA THR A 68 -2.18 0.38 -5.70
C THR A 68 -2.24 1.11 -4.36
N LYS A 69 -2.78 2.33 -4.37
CA LYS A 69 -3.04 3.09 -3.15
C LYS A 69 -4.53 3.36 -3.04
N LYS A 70 -5.06 3.24 -1.83
CA LYS A 70 -6.45 3.55 -1.51
C LYS A 70 -6.49 4.53 -0.36
N PHE A 71 -7.35 5.52 -0.48
CA PHE A 71 -7.63 6.45 0.59
C PHE A 71 -8.53 5.79 1.62
N LEU A 72 -8.09 5.76 2.89
CA LEU A 72 -8.85 5.13 3.96
C LEU A 72 -9.74 6.15 4.65
N ASN A 73 -9.14 7.24 5.14
CA ASN A 73 -9.84 8.18 6.00
C ASN A 73 -9.23 9.58 5.95
N GLU A 74 -10.07 10.61 5.84
CA GLU A 74 -9.66 12.01 5.89
C GLU A 74 -9.49 12.49 7.33
N CYS A 75 -8.33 13.06 7.66
CA CYS A 75 -8.06 13.56 9.00
C CYS A 75 -7.08 14.74 9.00
N ALA A 76 -7.54 15.89 9.52
CA ALA A 76 -6.73 17.09 9.67
C ALA A 76 -5.55 16.91 10.66
N ARG A 77 -5.70 16.07 11.69
CA ARG A 77 -4.65 15.80 12.69
C ARG A 77 -4.54 14.30 12.98
N LYS A 78 -3.30 13.83 13.18
CA LYS A 78 -3.02 12.48 13.68
C LYS A 78 -3.64 12.33 15.07
N SER A 79 -4.68 11.52 15.18
CA SER A 79 -5.37 11.22 16.44
C SER A 79 -5.46 9.71 16.61
N LYS A 80 -5.35 9.21 17.84
CA LYS A 80 -5.43 7.78 18.15
C LYS A 80 -6.72 7.13 17.63
N LYS A 81 -7.85 7.86 17.72
CA LYS A 81 -9.14 7.39 17.16
C LYS A 81 -9.09 7.24 15.64
N ALA A 82 -8.51 8.22 14.96
CA ALA A 82 -8.42 8.20 13.51
C ALA A 82 -7.45 7.12 13.01
N GLU A 83 -6.40 6.84 13.77
CA GLU A 83 -5.47 5.75 13.51
C GLU A 83 -6.16 4.37 13.65
N GLN A 84 -6.94 4.16 14.72
CA GLN A 84 -7.74 2.94 14.89
C GLN A 84 -8.76 2.74 13.77
N ILE A 85 -9.50 3.80 13.39
CA ILE A 85 -10.47 3.72 12.28
C ILE A 85 -9.75 3.37 10.97
N ALA A 86 -8.58 3.97 10.73
CA ALA A 86 -7.79 3.66 9.55
C ALA A 86 -7.27 2.23 9.57
N LEU A 87 -6.84 1.69 10.72
CA LEU A 87 -6.44 0.30 10.89
C LEU A 87 -7.61 -0.66 10.64
N GLU A 88 -8.79 -0.42 11.23
CA GLU A 88 -9.98 -1.25 10.97
C GLU A 88 -10.38 -1.24 9.48
N MET A 89 -10.33 -0.07 8.83
CA MET A 89 -10.59 0.02 7.39
C MET A 89 -9.49 -0.63 6.57
N ALA A 90 -8.24 -0.52 7.01
CA ALA A 90 -7.10 -1.19 6.39
C ALA A 90 -7.28 -2.70 6.44
N GLU A 91 -7.61 -3.29 7.59
CA GLU A 91 -7.82 -4.74 7.72
C GLU A 91 -8.97 -5.25 6.84
N LYS A 92 -10.05 -4.47 6.71
CA LYS A 92 -11.17 -4.81 5.82
C LYS A 92 -10.77 -4.72 4.35
N CYS A 93 -10.13 -3.64 3.96
CA CYS A 93 -9.71 -3.42 2.57
C CYS A 93 -8.46 -4.23 2.22
N GLU A 94 -7.67 -4.70 3.17
CA GLU A 94 -6.40 -5.41 2.94
C GLU A 94 -6.67 -6.64 2.09
N LYS A 95 -7.68 -7.44 2.44
CA LYS A 95 -8.06 -8.63 1.66
C LYS A 95 -8.51 -8.27 0.24
N GLU A 96 -9.34 -7.25 0.08
CA GLU A 96 -9.81 -6.79 -1.24
C GLU A 96 -8.67 -6.22 -2.09
N LEU A 97 -7.74 -5.49 -1.48
CA LEU A 97 -6.58 -4.90 -2.14
C LEU A 97 -5.58 -5.96 -2.54
N ILE A 98 -5.35 -6.95 -1.69
CA ILE A 98 -4.51 -8.12 -2.00
C ILE A 98 -5.14 -8.89 -3.16
N ASP A 99 -6.44 -9.18 -3.11
CA ASP A 99 -7.16 -9.87 -4.19
C ASP A 99 -7.09 -9.08 -5.49
N TYR A 100 -7.33 -7.76 -5.45
CA TYR A 100 -7.21 -6.89 -6.61
C TYR A 100 -5.79 -6.86 -7.19
N VAL A 101 -4.76 -6.80 -6.34
CA VAL A 101 -3.35 -6.82 -6.79
C VAL A 101 -2.98 -8.19 -7.34
N CYS A 102 -3.47 -9.28 -6.74
CA CYS A 102 -3.31 -10.64 -7.25
C CYS A 102 -3.99 -10.82 -8.61
N ALA A 103 -5.24 -10.38 -8.75
CA ALA A 103 -6.00 -10.44 -10.00
C ALA A 103 -5.39 -9.56 -11.10
N LYS A 104 -4.87 -8.37 -10.75
CA LYS A 104 -4.30 -7.42 -11.71
C LYS A 104 -2.93 -7.85 -12.24
N HIS A 105 -2.14 -8.54 -11.43
CA HIS A 105 -0.77 -8.94 -11.79
C HIS A 105 -0.58 -10.46 -11.93
N GLY A 106 -1.64 -11.25 -11.78
CA GLY A 106 -1.58 -12.72 -11.85
C GLY A 106 -0.69 -13.33 -10.77
N ILE A 107 -0.65 -12.72 -9.58
CA ILE A 107 0.22 -13.13 -8.47
C ILE A 107 -0.43 -14.25 -7.66
N THR A 108 0.33 -15.30 -7.37
CA THR A 108 -0.05 -16.34 -6.39
C THR A 108 0.62 -16.05 -5.04
N LEU A 109 -0.18 -16.02 -3.98
CA LEU A 109 0.34 -15.96 -2.61
C LEU A 109 0.79 -17.35 -2.22
N GLU A 110 2.06 -17.50 -1.83
CA GLU A 110 2.51 -18.68 -1.09
C GLU A 110 2.28 -18.40 0.40
N GLU A 111 1.43 -19.21 1.04
CA GLU A 111 1.23 -19.25 2.49
C GLU A 111 2.50 -19.70 3.23
#